data_AF-A0A957KPD8-F1
#
_entry.id   AF-A0A957KPD8-F1
#
_cell.length_a   1.000
_cell.length_b   1.000
_cell.length_c   1.000
_cell.angle_alpha   90.00
_cell.angle_beta   90.00
_cell.angle_gamma   90.00
#
_symmetry.space_group_name_H-M   'P 1'
#
loop_
_entity.id
_entity.type
_entity.pdbx_description
1 polymer ?
#
loop_
_entity_poly.entity_id
_entity_poly.type
_entity_poly.pdbx_seq_one_letter_code
_entity_poly.pdbx_strand_id
1 'polypeptide(L)'
;PTVSTALYATLDSRTDIDYVVFTGQAGQRILLGVTIPQIEGQEEFAPTIAMIGPGLPAAALPASIDIPDGAGAVILAPDPGPVAEFFEPFSRTRYWERQEERVTLPADGDYTVAVWDAAGRAGRYTLVVGDREIPGGDMAFPFKLRSFWTPVPQPPAPAQPHTCGSSR
;
A
#
# COMPACT_ATOMS: atom_id res chain seq x y z
N PRO A 1 -2.60 -13.32 -9.90
CA PRO A 1 -2.03 -12.78 -11.16
C PRO A 1 -0.62 -13.36 -11.36
N THR A 2 -0.30 -13.87 -12.56
CA THR A 2 0.96 -14.59 -12.84
C THR A 2 2.13 -13.69 -13.22
N VAL A 3 1.86 -12.43 -13.57
CA VAL A 3 2.87 -11.39 -13.77
C VAL A 3 2.63 -10.28 -12.77
N SER A 4 3.68 -9.87 -12.05
CA SER A 4 3.61 -8.75 -11.12
C SER A 4 3.45 -7.45 -11.89
N THR A 5 2.43 -6.68 -11.49
CA THR A 5 2.17 -5.35 -12.05
C THR A 5 2.51 -4.31 -11.00
N ALA A 6 3.30 -3.31 -11.38
CA ALA A 6 3.53 -2.12 -10.56
C ALA A 6 2.39 -1.12 -10.80
N LEU A 7 1.67 -0.79 -9.74
CA LEU A 7 0.56 0.14 -9.71
C LEU A 7 1.01 1.43 -9.02
N TYR A 8 0.80 2.57 -9.67
CA TYR A 8 1.17 3.89 -9.16
C TYR A 8 -0.09 4.56 -8.62
N ALA A 9 -0.11 4.85 -7.33
CA ALA A 9 -1.32 5.31 -6.64
C ALA A 9 -1.01 6.43 -5.64
N THR A 10 -2.06 7.07 -5.13
CA THR A 10 -1.97 8.19 -4.19
C THR A 10 -3.05 8.01 -3.15
N LEU A 11 -2.66 7.95 -1.87
CA LEU A 11 -3.58 8.19 -0.77
C LEU A 11 -3.68 9.70 -0.56
N ASP A 12 -4.85 10.30 -0.70
CA ASP A 12 -5.04 11.75 -0.69
C ASP A 12 -5.79 12.30 0.52
N SER A 13 -6.32 11.42 1.38
CA SER A 13 -7.05 11.79 2.59
C SER A 13 -6.76 10.86 3.78
N ARG A 14 -7.13 11.29 5.00
CA ARG A 14 -6.84 10.52 6.24
C ARG A 14 -7.51 9.15 6.28
N THR A 15 -8.62 9.02 5.58
CA THR A 15 -9.46 7.82 5.56
C THR A 15 -9.42 7.13 4.21
N ASP A 16 -8.48 7.51 3.36
CA ASP A 16 -8.35 6.95 2.03
C ASP A 16 -7.81 5.52 2.10
N ILE A 17 -8.41 4.65 1.31
CA ILE A 17 -8.09 3.22 1.25
C ILE A 17 -8.20 2.78 -0.20
N ASP A 18 -7.08 2.34 -0.74
CA ASP A 18 -7.01 1.79 -2.09
C ASP A 18 -7.17 0.27 -2.05
N TYR A 19 -7.88 -0.28 -3.05
CA TYR A 19 -8.16 -1.70 -3.16
C TYR A 19 -7.74 -2.27 -4.51
N VAL A 20 -7.09 -3.43 -4.49
CA VAL A 20 -6.76 -4.22 -5.68
C VAL A 20 -7.31 -5.63 -5.51
N VAL A 21 -8.11 -6.09 -6.46
CA VAL A 21 -8.75 -7.41 -6.41
C VAL A 21 -8.14 -8.34 -7.45
N PHE A 22 -7.96 -9.60 -7.10
CA PHE A 22 -7.58 -10.64 -8.05
C PHE A 22 -8.08 -12.02 -7.62
N THR A 23 -8.28 -12.90 -8.60
CA THR A 23 -8.55 -14.32 -8.34
C THR A 23 -7.23 -15.09 -8.24
N GLY A 24 -7.10 -15.93 -7.22
CA GLY A 24 -5.94 -16.74 -6.92
C GLY A 24 -6.27 -18.23 -6.83
N GLN A 25 -5.21 -19.05 -6.85
CA GLN A 25 -5.30 -20.50 -6.68
C GLN A 25 -4.46 -20.93 -5.48
N ALA A 26 -4.90 -21.97 -4.78
CA ALA A 26 -4.20 -22.55 -3.65
C ALA A 26 -2.76 -22.94 -4.03
N GLY A 27 -1.81 -22.62 -3.16
CA GLY A 27 -0.38 -22.84 -3.37
C GLY A 27 0.31 -21.79 -4.26
N GLN A 28 -0.43 -20.89 -4.92
CA GLN A 28 0.18 -19.77 -5.63
C GLN A 28 0.89 -18.84 -4.63
N ARG A 29 2.07 -18.33 -5.01
CA ARG A 29 2.85 -17.42 -4.18
C ARG A 29 2.76 -16.01 -4.75
N ILE A 30 2.05 -15.13 -4.07
CA ILE A 30 1.86 -13.74 -4.49
C ILE A 30 2.86 -12.85 -3.78
N LEU A 31 3.67 -12.13 -4.56
CA LEU A 31 4.45 -11.00 -4.08
C LEU A 31 3.51 -9.82 -3.81
N LEU A 32 3.61 -9.29 -2.61
CA LEU A 32 3.12 -7.98 -2.23
C LEU A 32 4.34 -7.12 -1.91
N GLY A 33 4.42 -5.95 -2.51
CA GLY A 33 5.49 -5.00 -2.20
C GLY A 33 5.01 -3.58 -2.33
N VAL A 34 5.51 -2.67 -1.48
CA VAL A 34 5.28 -1.24 -1.66
C VAL A 34 6.58 -0.47 -1.56
N THR A 35 6.73 0.48 -2.47
CA THR A 35 7.84 1.41 -2.49
C THR A 35 7.31 2.84 -2.51
N ILE A 36 8.01 3.73 -1.83
CA ILE A 36 7.62 5.13 -1.67
C ILE A 36 8.62 6.00 -2.44
N PRO A 37 8.20 6.73 -3.48
CA PRO A 37 9.10 7.63 -4.19
C PRO A 37 9.61 8.71 -3.22
N GLN A 38 10.90 9.02 -3.30
CA GLN A 38 11.54 10.07 -2.52
C GLN A 38 11.10 11.46 -3.01
N ILE A 39 9.95 11.87 -2.50
CA ILE A 39 9.31 13.15 -2.76
C ILE A 39 9.28 13.92 -1.43
N GLU A 40 9.57 15.21 -1.49
CA GLU A 40 9.52 16.11 -0.33
C GLU A 40 8.20 15.97 0.44
N GLY A 41 8.29 15.76 1.75
CA GLY A 41 7.15 15.69 2.67
C GLY A 41 6.52 14.30 2.83
N GLN A 42 7.15 13.25 2.30
CA GLN A 42 6.69 11.85 2.41
C GLN A 42 7.71 10.93 3.09
N GLU A 43 8.72 11.49 3.76
CA GLU A 43 9.78 10.74 4.44
C GLU A 43 9.20 9.77 5.49
N GLU A 44 8.15 10.21 6.18
CA GLU A 44 7.41 9.43 7.18
C GLU A 44 6.19 8.68 6.61
N PHE A 45 5.90 8.81 5.32
CA PHE A 45 4.79 8.11 4.69
C PHE A 45 5.15 6.63 4.53
N ALA A 46 4.40 5.77 5.21
CA ALA A 46 4.63 4.34 5.26
C ALA A 46 3.27 3.63 5.37
N PRO A 47 2.59 3.41 4.25
CA PRO A 47 1.28 2.76 4.27
C PRO A 47 1.41 1.30 4.73
N THR A 48 0.34 0.80 5.34
CA THR A 48 0.12 -0.60 5.66
C THR A 48 -0.58 -1.27 4.48
N ILE A 49 -0.23 -2.53 4.24
CA ILE A 49 -0.88 -3.38 3.24
C ILE A 49 -1.57 -4.53 3.96
N ALA A 50 -2.76 -4.92 3.54
CA ALA A 50 -3.36 -6.19 3.95
C ALA A 50 -3.86 -6.98 2.74
N MET A 51 -3.59 -8.28 2.70
CA MET A 51 -4.26 -9.21 1.79
C MET A 51 -5.37 -9.91 2.55
N ILE A 52 -6.59 -9.80 2.03
CA ILE A 52 -7.81 -10.38 2.56
C ILE A 52 -8.25 -11.48 1.60
N GLY A 53 -8.69 -12.63 2.13
CA GLY A 53 -9.12 -13.73 1.29
C GLY A 53 -9.42 -15.02 2.04
N PRO A 54 -9.94 -16.05 1.33
CA PRO A 54 -10.36 -17.31 1.92
C PRO A 54 -9.17 -18.07 2.52
N GLY A 55 -9.38 -18.68 3.68
CA GLY A 55 -8.39 -19.55 4.33
C GLY A 55 -7.18 -18.84 4.95
N LEU A 56 -7.05 -17.51 4.78
CA LEU A 56 -6.08 -16.70 5.51
C LEU A 56 -6.42 -16.68 7.02
N PRO A 57 -5.44 -16.40 7.90
CA PRO A 57 -5.69 -16.38 9.34
C PRO A 57 -6.66 -15.27 9.73
N ALA A 58 -7.38 -15.48 10.83
CA ALA A 58 -8.21 -14.44 11.42
C ALA A 58 -7.35 -13.23 11.80
N ALA A 59 -7.82 -12.04 11.46
CA ALA A 59 -7.12 -10.78 11.70
C ALA A 59 -8.12 -9.67 12.04
N ALA A 60 -7.65 -8.65 12.75
CA ALA A 60 -8.40 -7.43 12.99
C ALA A 60 -7.85 -6.33 12.09
N LEU A 61 -8.72 -5.75 11.26
CA LEU A 61 -8.44 -4.59 10.44
C LEU A 61 -9.17 -3.35 10.99
N PRO A 62 -8.78 -2.13 10.59
CA PRO A 62 -9.57 -0.94 10.86
C PRO A 62 -11.05 -1.16 10.49
N ALA A 63 -11.97 -0.59 11.27
CA ALA A 63 -13.41 -0.77 11.05
C ALA A 63 -13.93 -0.27 9.69
N SER A 64 -13.12 0.52 8.98
CA SER A 64 -13.39 0.98 7.60
C SER A 64 -13.00 -0.03 6.52
N ILE A 65 -12.41 -1.17 6.89
CA ILE A 65 -12.02 -2.25 5.97
C ILE A 65 -12.80 -3.51 6.31
N ASP A 66 -13.66 -3.91 5.39
CA ASP A 66 -14.47 -5.11 5.54
C ASP A 66 -13.65 -6.38 5.30
N ILE A 67 -13.85 -7.38 6.16
CA ILE A 67 -13.40 -8.75 5.94
C ILE A 67 -14.64 -9.60 5.66
N PRO A 68 -14.80 -10.17 4.46
CA PRO A 68 -15.93 -11.04 4.14
C PRO A 68 -16.05 -12.23 5.10
N ASP A 69 -17.27 -12.70 5.33
CA ASP A 69 -17.51 -13.87 6.17
C ASP A 69 -16.68 -15.08 5.72
N GLY A 70 -15.96 -15.69 6.66
CA GLY A 70 -15.10 -16.85 6.39
C GLY A 70 -13.77 -16.52 5.71
N ALA A 71 -13.49 -15.24 5.42
CA ALA A 71 -12.17 -14.78 5.03
C ALA A 71 -11.31 -14.40 6.24
N GLY A 72 -9.99 -14.40 6.03
CA GLY A 72 -9.02 -13.84 6.96
C GLY A 72 -8.13 -12.82 6.27
N ALA A 73 -7.09 -12.37 6.94
CA ALA A 73 -6.12 -11.45 6.35
C ALA A 73 -4.68 -11.66 6.83
N VAL A 74 -3.73 -11.30 5.97
CA VAL A 74 -2.31 -11.12 6.30
C VAL A 74 -1.99 -9.64 6.20
N ILE A 75 -1.38 -9.08 7.25
CA ILE A 75 -1.12 -7.64 7.38
C ILE A 75 0.39 -7.41 7.33
N LEU A 76 0.83 -6.55 6.41
CA LEU A 76 2.21 -6.10 6.25
C LEU A 76 2.28 -4.66 6.75
N ALA A 77 2.54 -4.50 8.05
CA ALA A 77 2.79 -3.20 8.65
C ALA A 77 4.21 -2.70 8.34
N PRO A 78 4.46 -1.38 8.32
CA PRO A 78 5.81 -0.85 8.12
C PRO A 78 6.80 -1.35 9.16
N ASP A 79 7.98 -1.75 8.70
CA ASP A 79 9.10 -2.01 9.59
C ASP A 79 9.58 -0.66 10.17
N PRO A 80 9.67 -0.50 11.51
CA PRO A 80 10.24 0.70 12.12
C PRO A 80 11.77 0.81 11.98
N GLY A 81 12.44 -0.21 11.43
CA GLY A 81 13.89 -0.26 11.23
C GLY A 81 14.41 0.60 10.08
N PRO A 82 15.72 0.47 9.77
CA PRO A 82 16.34 1.18 8.65
C PRO A 82 15.66 0.86 7.32
N VAL A 83 15.40 1.90 6.54
CA VAL A 83 14.69 1.81 5.27
C VAL A 83 15.72 1.69 4.15
N ALA A 84 15.64 0.63 3.36
CA ALA A 84 16.49 0.48 2.18
C ALA A 84 16.07 1.49 1.09
N GLU A 85 17.04 1.93 0.30
CA GLU A 85 16.81 2.87 -0.79
C GLU A 85 17.36 2.31 -2.10
N PHE A 86 16.61 2.48 -3.19
CA PHE A 86 17.09 2.16 -4.53
C PHE A 86 16.80 3.29 -5.52
N PHE A 87 17.54 3.27 -6.63
CA PHE A 87 17.34 4.19 -7.74
C PHE A 87 16.80 3.41 -8.94
N GLU A 88 15.63 3.80 -9.43
CA GLU A 88 15.00 3.20 -10.59
C GLU A 88 15.44 3.95 -11.86
N PRO A 89 16.21 3.32 -12.76
CA PRO A 89 16.86 4.01 -13.88
C PRO A 89 15.90 4.55 -14.95
N PHE A 90 14.73 3.93 -15.17
CA PHE A 90 13.79 4.33 -16.23
C PHE A 90 13.04 5.62 -15.87
N SER A 91 12.49 5.69 -14.67
CA SER A 91 11.84 6.87 -14.08
C SER A 91 12.83 7.88 -13.53
N ARG A 92 14.10 7.48 -13.35
CA ARG A 92 15.16 8.28 -12.71
C ARG A 92 14.76 8.77 -11.31
N THR A 93 14.03 7.93 -10.58
CA THR A 93 13.47 8.25 -9.28
C THR A 93 14.10 7.37 -8.21
N ARG A 94 14.39 7.94 -7.04
CA ARG A 94 14.77 7.19 -5.85
C ARG A 94 13.53 6.77 -5.09
N TYR A 95 13.59 5.58 -4.50
CA TYR A 95 12.50 5.03 -3.70
C TYR A 95 13.02 4.56 -2.37
N TRP A 96 12.19 4.70 -1.34
CA TRP A 96 12.27 3.93 -0.11
C TRP A 96 11.56 2.60 -0.31
N GLU A 97 12.26 1.50 -0.04
CA GLU A 97 11.64 0.18 0.09
C GLU A 97 10.98 0.10 1.46
N ARG A 98 9.69 -0.26 1.51
CA ARG A 98 8.98 -0.44 2.77
C ARG A 98 8.82 -1.94 3.02
N GLN A 99 7.63 -2.48 2.78
CA GLN A 99 7.33 -3.89 2.98
C GLN A 99 7.39 -4.65 1.66
N GLU A 100 7.96 -5.84 1.70
CA GLU A 100 7.88 -6.83 0.63
C GLU A 100 7.73 -8.23 1.23
N GLU A 101 6.70 -8.96 0.82
CA GLU A 101 6.49 -10.34 1.27
C GLU A 101 5.88 -11.21 0.17
N ARG A 102 6.24 -12.50 0.16
CA ARG A 102 5.58 -13.52 -0.66
C ARG A 102 4.57 -14.30 0.18
N VAL A 103 3.28 -14.02 -0.02
CA VAL A 103 2.17 -14.73 0.63
C VAL A 103 1.79 -15.96 -0.19
N THR A 104 1.71 -17.13 0.44
CA THR A 104 1.19 -18.35 -0.21
C THR A 104 -0.30 -18.43 0.00
N LEU A 105 -1.07 -18.50 -1.08
CA LEU A 105 -2.52 -18.53 -1.03
C LEU A 105 -3.00 -19.90 -0.49
N PRO A 106 -3.80 -19.95 0.58
CA PRO A 106 -4.20 -21.22 1.18
C PRO A 106 -5.38 -21.88 0.46
N ALA A 107 -6.16 -21.11 -0.31
CA ALA A 107 -7.35 -21.59 -1.01
C ALA A 107 -7.54 -20.91 -2.37
N ASP A 108 -8.32 -21.55 -3.24
CA ASP A 108 -8.81 -20.91 -4.45
C ASP A 108 -9.86 -19.84 -4.08
N GLY A 109 -9.88 -18.74 -4.83
CA GLY A 109 -10.92 -17.72 -4.67
C GLY A 109 -10.43 -16.31 -4.95
N ASP A 110 -11.25 -15.34 -4.56
CA ASP A 110 -10.95 -13.92 -4.72
C ASP A 110 -10.21 -13.39 -3.49
N TYR A 111 -9.18 -12.61 -3.78
CA TYR A 111 -8.35 -11.93 -2.80
C TYR A 111 -8.40 -10.43 -3.05
N THR A 112 -8.39 -9.66 -1.97
CA THR A 112 -8.36 -8.20 -2.01
C THR A 112 -7.13 -7.70 -1.27
N VAL A 113 -6.36 -6.84 -1.90
CA VAL A 113 -5.26 -6.11 -1.27
C VAL A 113 -5.76 -4.71 -0.94
N ALA A 114 -5.73 -4.36 0.34
CA ALA A 114 -6.06 -3.03 0.83
C ALA A 114 -4.77 -2.28 1.21
N VAL A 115 -4.68 -1.00 0.88
CA VAL A 115 -3.56 -0.11 1.23
C VAL A 115 -4.10 1.14 1.92
N TRP A 116 -3.59 1.46 3.11
CA TRP A 116 -3.96 2.65 3.87
C TRP A 116 -2.79 3.14 4.72
N ASP A 117 -2.81 4.41 5.15
CA ASP A 117 -1.86 4.90 6.15
C ASP A 117 -2.51 4.94 7.53
N ALA A 118 -1.95 4.20 8.49
CA ALA A 118 -2.52 4.09 9.83
C ALA A 118 -2.51 5.42 10.63
N ALA A 119 -1.67 6.39 10.23
CA ALA A 119 -1.63 7.72 10.82
C ALA A 119 -2.44 8.76 10.00
N GLY A 120 -3.09 8.33 8.91
CA GLY A 120 -3.84 9.17 8.00
C GLY A 120 -2.98 10.17 7.25
N ARG A 121 -1.72 9.84 6.95
CA ARG A 121 -0.87 10.63 6.07
C ARG A 121 -1.28 10.43 4.61
N ALA A 122 -1.18 11.50 3.83
CA ALA A 122 -1.29 11.41 2.39
C ALA A 122 0.08 11.16 1.76
N GLY A 123 0.09 10.47 0.63
CA GLY A 123 1.33 10.16 -0.07
C GLY A 123 1.12 9.30 -1.31
N ARG A 124 2.16 9.21 -2.11
CA ARG A 124 2.25 8.44 -3.34
C ARG A 124 3.04 7.20 -3.07
N TYR A 125 2.66 6.13 -3.75
CA TYR A 125 3.32 4.85 -3.61
C TYR A 125 3.24 4.05 -4.90
N THR A 126 4.14 3.09 -5.02
CA THR A 126 4.06 2.04 -6.03
C THR A 126 3.75 0.73 -5.31
N LEU A 127 2.66 0.07 -5.69
CA LEU A 127 2.28 -1.25 -5.19
C LEU A 127 2.60 -2.31 -6.24
N VAL A 128 3.22 -3.40 -5.81
CA VAL A 128 3.47 -4.58 -6.61
C VAL A 128 2.55 -5.69 -6.12
N VAL A 129 1.75 -6.26 -7.03
CA VAL A 129 0.94 -7.47 -6.77
C VAL A 129 1.16 -8.47 -7.90
N GLY A 130 1.66 -9.67 -7.56
CA GLY A 130 1.68 -10.82 -8.47
C GLY A 130 2.75 -11.86 -8.20
N ASP A 131 2.75 -12.93 -8.97
CA ASP A 131 3.58 -14.12 -8.73
C ASP A 131 5.06 -13.92 -9.10
N ARG A 132 5.29 -13.26 -10.23
CA ARG A 132 6.61 -13.08 -10.82
C ARG A 132 6.76 -11.69 -11.44
N GLU A 133 7.78 -10.96 -11.01
CA GLU A 133 8.16 -9.71 -11.63
C GLU A 133 8.79 -9.97 -13.01
N ILE A 134 8.41 -9.15 -14.00
CA ILE A 134 9.11 -9.05 -15.28
C ILE A 134 9.78 -7.67 -15.29
N PRO A 135 11.10 -7.57 -15.12
CA PRO A 135 11.80 -6.31 -15.21
C PRO A 135 11.63 -5.72 -16.62
N GLY A 136 11.17 -4.47 -16.71
CA GLY A 136 10.98 -3.76 -17.98
C GLY A 136 10.15 -2.49 -17.81
N GLY A 137 10.39 -1.50 -18.66
CA GLY A 137 9.67 -0.22 -18.64
C GLY A 137 9.54 0.37 -20.04
N ASP A 138 8.40 1.02 -20.30
CA ASP A 138 8.20 1.83 -21.52
C ASP A 138 9.20 3.00 -21.53
N MET A 139 9.96 3.20 -22.61
CA MET A 139 10.91 4.32 -22.70
C MET A 139 10.24 5.69 -22.65
N ALA A 140 8.93 5.78 -22.96
CA ALA A 140 8.13 7.00 -22.81
C ALA A 140 7.58 7.21 -21.38
N PHE A 141 7.69 6.20 -20.51
CA PHE A 141 7.18 6.17 -19.15
C PHE A 141 7.60 7.35 -18.26
N PRO A 142 8.89 7.77 -18.20
CA PRO A 142 9.30 8.94 -17.41
C PRO A 142 8.63 10.25 -17.83
N PHE A 143 8.20 10.39 -19.08
CA PHE A 143 7.50 11.59 -19.55
C PHE A 143 6.03 11.61 -19.15
N LYS A 144 5.42 10.44 -18.91
CA LYS A 144 3.99 10.28 -18.57
C LYS A 144 3.71 10.47 -17.07
N LEU A 145 4.72 10.39 -16.21
CA LEU A 145 4.56 10.38 -14.74
C LEU A 145 5.09 11.64 -14.04
N ARG A 146 5.55 12.67 -14.76
CA ARG A 146 6.07 13.90 -14.12
C ARG A 146 5.11 14.54 -13.12
N SER A 147 3.79 14.45 -13.36
CA SER A 147 2.77 14.94 -12.43
C SER A 147 2.66 14.07 -11.17
N PHE A 148 2.96 12.78 -11.28
CA PHE A 148 2.96 11.85 -10.16
C PHE A 148 4.08 12.18 -9.17
N TRP A 149 5.30 12.52 -9.60
CA TRP A 149 6.40 12.81 -8.65
C TRP A 149 6.40 14.22 -8.04
N THR A 150 5.21 14.81 -7.86
CA THR A 150 5.05 16.06 -7.12
C THR A 150 4.76 15.76 -5.64
N PRO A 151 4.85 16.73 -4.71
CA PRO A 151 4.36 16.55 -3.34
C PRO A 151 2.84 16.32 -3.27
N VAL A 152 2.36 15.63 -2.23
CA VAL A 152 0.93 15.54 -1.89
C VAL A 152 0.69 16.43 -0.67
N PRO A 153 -0.26 17.37 -0.70
CA PRO A 153 -0.65 18.13 0.49
C PRO A 153 -1.13 17.20 1.61
N GLN A 154 -0.64 17.42 2.84
CA GLN A 154 -1.09 16.61 3.97
C GLN A 154 -2.53 16.97 4.38
N PRO A 155 -3.37 15.98 4.76
CA PRO A 155 -4.73 16.25 5.19
C PRO A 155 -4.74 17.09 6.47
N PRO A 156 -5.72 18.01 6.64
CA PRO A 156 -5.82 18.85 7.83
C PRO A 156 -5.88 18.00 9.10
N ALA A 157 -5.30 18.49 10.20
CA ALA A 157 -5.36 17.79 11.49
C ALA A 157 -6.81 17.54 11.92
N PRO A 158 -7.10 16.43 12.65
CA PRO A 158 -8.43 16.20 13.19
C PRO A 158 -8.87 17.38 14.07
N ALA A 159 -10.14 17.76 13.98
CA ALA A 159 -10.70 18.79 14.87
C ALA A 159 -10.52 18.33 16.32
N GLN A 160 -9.83 19.11 17.14
CA GLN A 160 -9.72 18.81 18.57
C GLN A 160 -11.12 18.93 19.19
N PRO A 161 -11.57 17.97 20.00
CA PRO A 161 -12.80 18.13 20.74
C PRO A 161 -12.65 19.35 21.66
N HIS A 162 -13.47 20.37 21.42
CA HIS A 162 -13.51 21.54 22.28
C HIS A 162 -13.83 21.09 23.71
N THR A 163 -12.89 21.26 24.63
CA THR A 163 -13.15 21.09 26.05
C THR A 163 -14.09 22.22 26.46
N CYS A 164 -15.39 21.91 26.52
CA CYS A 164 -16.37 22.80 27.14
C CYS A 164 -15.99 22.89 28.62
N GLY A 165 -15.33 23.98 28.99
CA GLY A 165 -14.91 24.25 30.35
C GLY A 165 -16.12 24.25 31.26
N SER A 166 -16.14 23.31 32.20
CA SER A 166 -17.10 23.28 33.29
C SER A 166 -16.78 24.47 34.20
N SER A 167 -17.47 25.60 33.98
CA SER A 167 -17.48 26.71 34.93
C SER A 167 -18.19 26.24 36.20
N ARG A 168 -17.45 26.17 37.31
CA ARG A 168 -18.00 26.14 38.67
C ARG A 168 -18.40 27.55 39.08
#